data_AF-A0A238WLX5-F1
#
_entry.id   AF-A0A238WLX5-F1
#
_cell.length_a   1.000
_cell.length_b   1.000
_cell.length_c   1.000
_cell.angle_alpha   90.00
_cell.angle_beta   90.00
_cell.angle_gamma   90.00
#
_symmetry.space_group_name_H-M   'P 1'
#
loop_
_entity.id
_entity.type
_entity.pdbx_description
1 polymer ?
#
loop_
_entity_poly.entity_id
_entity_poly.type
_entity_poly.pdbx_seq_one_letter_code
_entity_poly.pdbx_strand_id
1 'polypeptide(L)'
;MGITYNFGEISDVAMAIGTFEGQMDRELADLYAEFSKTFAEDWTGAAGEACDQARQKWNQGALEIKAALQSVGVKLGASAERMQQIDQQIAAGM
;
A
#
# COMPACT_ATOMS: atom_id res chain seq x y z
N MET A 1 -29.03 -17.63 12.46
CA MET A 1 -27.59 -17.51 12.80
C MET A 1 -27.05 -16.44 11.86
N GLY A 2 -27.05 -15.18 12.30
CA GLY A 2 -26.57 -14.07 11.47
C GLY A 2 -25.05 -14.03 11.54
N ILE A 3 -24.39 -13.85 10.41
CA ILE A 3 -22.94 -13.65 10.44
C ILE A 3 -22.70 -12.24 10.98
N THR A 4 -22.09 -12.15 12.16
CA THR A 4 -21.75 -10.87 12.78
C THR A 4 -20.53 -10.29 12.09
N TYR A 5 -20.73 -9.28 11.24
CA TYR A 5 -19.65 -8.51 10.62
C TYR A 5 -19.61 -7.10 11.21
N ASN A 6 -18.41 -6.61 11.53
CA ASN A 6 -18.22 -5.23 11.96
C ASN A 6 -17.91 -4.34 10.74
N PHE A 7 -18.97 -3.89 10.06
CA PHE A 7 -18.86 -3.09 8.83
C PHE A 7 -18.12 -1.76 9.03
N GLY A 8 -18.20 -1.18 10.22
CA GLY A 8 -17.44 0.02 10.59
C GLY A 8 -15.94 -0.26 10.52
N GLU A 9 -15.49 -1.34 11.17
CA GLU A 9 -14.07 -1.72 11.19
C GLU A 9 -13.52 -2.04 9.80
N ILE A 10 -14.30 -2.67 8.91
CA ILE A 10 -13.85 -2.96 7.53
C ILE A 10 -13.62 -1.66 6.74
N SER A 11 -14.56 -0.71 6.86
CA SER A 11 -14.44 0.61 6.22
C SER A 11 -13.27 1.40 6.80
N ASP A 12 -13.09 1.36 8.12
CA ASP A 12 -12.01 2.05 8.82
C ASP A 12 -10.63 1.50 8.42
N VAL A 13 -10.51 0.18 8.29
CA VAL A 13 -9.27 -0.47 7.84
C VAL A 13 -8.97 -0.11 6.37
N ALA A 14 -9.98 -0.06 5.49
CA ALA A 14 -9.78 0.36 4.10
C ALA A 14 -9.27 1.81 4.01
N MET A 15 -9.85 2.73 4.80
CA MET A 15 -9.37 4.12 4.88
C MET A 15 -7.96 4.22 5.49
N ALA A 16 -7.67 3.41 6.51
CA ALA A 16 -6.35 3.35 7.12
C ALA A 16 -5.29 2.84 6.14
N ILE A 17 -5.60 1.82 5.32
CA ILE A 17 -4.71 1.33 4.27
C ILE A 17 -4.42 2.44 3.25
N GLY A 18 -5.44 3.14 2.75
CA GLY A 18 -5.23 4.23 1.79
C GLY A 18 -4.40 5.38 2.38
N THR A 19 -4.61 5.71 3.66
CA THR A 19 -3.80 6.72 4.37
C THR A 19 -2.35 6.26 4.52
N PHE A 20 -2.15 5.00 4.89
CA PHE A 20 -0.83 4.40 5.03
C PHE A 20 -0.07 4.33 3.70
N GLU A 21 -0.74 3.97 2.60
CA GLU A 21 -0.17 4.01 1.24
C GLU A 21 0.37 5.41 0.90
N GLY A 22 -0.42 6.46 1.17
CA GLY A 22 -0.01 7.84 0.89
C GLY A 22 1.07 8.39 1.83
N GLN A 23 1.19 7.85 3.05
CA GLN A 23 2.31 8.14 3.95
C GLN A 23 3.59 7.44 3.48
N MET A 24 3.47 6.15 3.15
CA MET A 24 4.58 5.35 2.65
C MET A 24 5.16 5.91 1.35
N ASP A 25 4.32 6.31 0.38
CA ASP A 25 4.80 6.95 -0.87
C ASP A 25 5.63 8.22 -0.58
N ARG A 26 5.26 9.01 0.44
CA ARG A 26 6.03 10.19 0.88
C ARG A 26 7.33 9.80 1.57
N GLU A 27 7.30 8.90 2.54
CA GLU A 27 8.49 8.46 3.27
C GLU A 27 9.53 7.81 2.34
N LEU A 28 9.07 7.03 1.36
CA LEU A 28 9.93 6.44 0.34
C LEU A 28 10.57 7.51 -0.56
N ALA A 29 9.81 8.54 -0.95
CA ALA A 29 10.31 9.65 -1.76
C ALA A 29 11.31 10.51 -0.97
N ASP A 30 11.02 10.81 0.30
CA ASP A 30 11.88 11.57 1.18
C ASP A 30 13.21 10.84 1.43
N LEU A 31 13.14 9.53 1.71
CA LEU A 31 14.35 8.73 1.87
C LEU A 31 15.17 8.71 0.57
N TYR A 32 14.53 8.58 -0.59
CA TYR A 32 15.22 8.63 -1.87
C TYR A 32 15.89 9.98 -2.13
N ALA A 33 15.23 11.08 -1.77
CA ALA A 33 15.78 12.42 -1.90
C ALA A 33 17.01 12.61 -1.01
N GLU A 34 16.96 12.14 0.24
CA GLU A 34 18.06 12.24 1.18
C GLU A 34 19.23 11.32 0.79
N PHE A 35 18.93 10.11 0.33
CA PHE A 35 19.91 9.20 -0.24
C PHE A 35 20.56 9.82 -1.48
N SER A 36 19.77 10.39 -2.39
CA SER A 36 20.30 11.04 -3.59
C SER A 36 21.22 12.21 -3.26
N LYS A 37 20.91 13.02 -2.24
CA LYS A 37 21.83 14.07 -1.76
C LYS A 37 23.16 13.49 -1.25
N THR A 38 23.08 12.46 -0.41
CA THR A 38 24.26 11.87 0.25
C THR A 38 25.19 11.16 -0.74
N PHE A 39 24.62 10.56 -1.79
CA PHE A 39 25.37 9.73 -2.73
C PHE A 39 25.71 10.41 -4.07
N ALA A 40 25.06 11.51 -4.44
CA ALA A 40 25.29 12.18 -5.73
C ALA A 40 26.55 13.05 -5.78
N GLU A 41 27.11 13.48 -4.64
CA GLU A 41 28.20 14.46 -4.69
C GLU A 41 29.56 13.88 -5.12
N ASP A 42 29.89 12.58 -4.94
CA ASP A 42 31.28 12.13 -5.20
C ASP A 42 31.54 10.63 -5.53
N TRP A 43 30.53 9.77 -5.67
CA TRP A 43 30.76 8.32 -5.74
C TRP A 43 30.92 7.80 -7.17
N THR A 44 32.16 7.79 -7.66
CA THR A 44 32.55 7.19 -8.94
C THR A 44 33.14 5.78 -8.77
N GLY A 45 33.16 4.97 -9.83
CA GLY A 45 33.69 3.60 -9.80
C GLY A 45 32.78 2.62 -9.06
N ALA A 46 33.36 1.64 -8.35
CA ALA A 46 32.62 0.56 -7.69
C ALA A 46 31.60 1.06 -6.63
N ALA A 47 31.85 2.21 -6.03
CA ALA A 47 30.95 2.84 -5.07
C ALA A 47 29.67 3.38 -5.75
N GLY A 48 29.81 3.92 -6.97
CA GLY A 48 28.68 4.35 -7.79
C GLY A 48 27.81 3.18 -8.24
N GLU A 49 28.41 2.08 -8.71
CA GLU A 49 27.68 0.86 -9.09
C GLU A 49 26.91 0.25 -7.91
N ALA A 50 27.51 0.20 -6.72
CA ALA A 50 26.84 -0.28 -5.51
C ALA A 50 25.66 0.62 -5.11
N CYS A 51 25.81 1.94 -5.28
CA CYS A 51 24.74 2.90 -5.04
C CYS A 51 23.57 2.70 -6.02
N ASP A 52 23.85 2.50 -7.31
CA ASP A 52 22.84 2.26 -8.34
C ASP A 52 22.08 0.94 -8.08
N GLN A 53 22.78 -0.12 -7.69
CA GLN A 53 22.14 -1.37 -7.28
C GLN A 53 21.26 -1.21 -6.04
N ALA A 54 21.72 -0.43 -5.05
CA ALA A 54 20.93 -0.14 -3.85
C ALA A 54 19.65 0.63 -4.22
N ARG A 55 19.74 1.63 -5.11
CA ARG A 55 18.56 2.34 -5.63
C ARG A 55 17.59 1.42 -6.35
N GLN A 56 18.08 0.52 -7.20
CA GLN A 56 17.21 -0.42 -7.92
C GLN A 56 16.46 -1.35 -6.96
N LYS A 57 17.16 -1.96 -6.00
CA LYS A 57 16.54 -2.84 -4.99
C LYS A 57 15.53 -2.09 -4.13
N TRP A 58 15.84 -0.86 -3.75
CA TRP A 58 14.93 -0.01 -3.00
C TRP A 58 13.65 0.27 -3.79
N ASN A 59 13.78 0.75 -5.03
CA ASN A 59 12.65 1.04 -5.91
C ASN A 59 11.78 -0.19 -6.14
N GLN A 60 12.40 -1.36 -6.29
CA GLN A 60 11.67 -2.61 -6.45
C GLN A 60 10.90 -3.00 -5.18
N GLY A 61 11.54 -2.95 -4.00
CA GLY A 61 10.86 -3.23 -2.74
C GLY A 61 9.70 -2.26 -2.46
N ALA A 62 9.89 -0.97 -2.74
CA ALA A 62 8.84 0.04 -2.66
C ALA A 62 7.61 -0.31 -3.54
N LEU A 63 7.85 -0.71 -4.79
CA LEU A 63 6.80 -1.14 -5.71
C LEU A 63 6.08 -2.41 -5.23
N GLU A 64 6.81 -3.37 -4.68
CA GLU A 64 6.24 -4.62 -4.16
C GLU A 64 5.34 -4.35 -2.94
N ILE A 65 5.77 -3.50 -2.01
CA ILE A 65 4.96 -3.13 -0.85
C ILE A 65 3.69 -2.39 -1.32
N LYS A 66 3.82 -1.46 -2.27
CA LYS A 66 2.67 -0.77 -2.86
C LYS A 66 1.68 -1.74 -3.51
N ALA A 67 2.16 -2.70 -4.30
CA ALA A 67 1.32 -3.70 -4.92
C ALA A 67 0.62 -4.60 -3.89
N ALA A 68 1.31 -4.96 -2.80
CA ALA A 68 0.73 -5.74 -1.72
C ALA A 68 -0.38 -4.97 -0.99
N LEU A 69 -0.14 -3.70 -0.64
CA LEU A 69 -1.13 -2.83 0.00
C LEU A 69 -2.36 -2.62 -0.89
N GLN A 70 -2.17 -2.35 -2.18
CA GLN A 70 -3.27 -2.21 -3.14
C GLN A 70 -4.08 -3.51 -3.25
N SER A 71 -3.41 -4.67 -3.26
CA SER A 71 -4.09 -5.97 -3.27
C SER A 71 -4.96 -6.16 -2.03
N VAL A 72 -4.47 -5.76 -0.86
CA VAL A 72 -5.24 -5.83 0.40
C VAL A 72 -6.41 -4.85 0.36
N GLY A 73 -6.18 -3.59 -0.02
CA GLY A 73 -7.22 -2.56 -0.12
C GLY A 73 -8.35 -2.95 -1.09
N VAL A 74 -8.00 -3.44 -2.29
CA VAL A 74 -8.98 -3.91 -3.29
C VAL A 74 -9.77 -5.10 -2.78
N LYS A 75 -9.13 -6.09 -2.14
CA LYS A 75 -9.83 -7.25 -1.56
C LYS A 75 -10.79 -6.83 -0.45
N LEU A 76 -10.39 -5.86 0.38
CA LEU A 76 -11.23 -5.36 1.46
C LEU A 76 -12.45 -4.59 0.90
N GLY A 77 -12.24 -3.68 -0.05
CA GLY A 77 -13.31 -2.93 -0.72
C GLY A 77 -14.28 -3.84 -1.47
N ALA A 78 -13.78 -4.78 -2.26
CA ALA A 78 -14.61 -5.76 -2.98
C ALA A 78 -15.43 -6.65 -2.02
N SER A 79 -14.88 -6.97 -0.84
CA SER A 79 -15.60 -7.71 0.19
C SER A 79 -16.74 -6.87 0.79
N ALA A 80 -16.49 -5.58 1.06
CA ALA A 80 -17.51 -4.65 1.55
C ALA A 80 -18.66 -4.48 0.55
N GLU A 81 -18.36 -4.28 -0.73
CA GLU A 81 -19.37 -4.16 -1.80
C GLU A 81 -20.21 -5.44 -1.96
N ARG A 82 -19.55 -6.60 -2.02
CA ARG A 82 -20.23 -7.89 -2.15
C ARG A 82 -21.11 -8.18 -0.93
N MET A 83 -20.72 -7.74 0.26
CA MET A 83 -21.53 -7.90 1.47
C MET A 83 -22.73 -6.95 1.49
N GLN A 84 -22.59 -5.69 1.07
CA GLN A 84 -23.76 -4.80 0.87
C GLN A 84 -24.76 -5.39 -0.12
N GLN A 85 -24.29 -6.00 -1.21
CA GLN A 85 -25.16 -6.67 -2.18
C GLN A 85 -25.90 -7.86 -1.57
N ILE A 86 -25.22 -8.68 -0.75
CA ILE A 86 -25.85 -9.81 -0.05
C ILE A 86 -26.89 -9.31 0.96
N ASP A 87 -26.59 -8.28 1.74
CA ASP A 87 -27.55 -7.69 2.69
C ASP A 87 -28.79 -7.13 1.97
N GLN A 88 -28.61 -6.45 0.84
CA GLN A 88 -29.73 -5.97 0.02
C GLN A 88 -30.56 -7.14 -0.54
N GLN A 89 -29.92 -8.23 -0.95
CA GLN A 89 -30.63 -9.42 -1.44
C GLN A 89 -31.39 -10.14 -0.33
N ILE A 90 -30.82 -10.25 0.87
CA ILE A 90 -31.48 -10.82 2.05
C ILE A 90 -32.66 -9.94 2.48
N ALA A 91 -32.47 -8.62 2.53
CA ALA A 91 -33.51 -7.66 2.89
C ALA A 91 -34.64 -7.56 1.85
N ALA A 92 -34.35 -7.83 0.57
CA ALA A 92 -35.35 -7.87 -0.50
C ALA A 92 -36.02 -9.25 -0.65
N GLY A 93 -35.46 -10.30 -0.05
CA GLY A 93 -35.95 -11.68 -0.09
C GLY A 93 -36.72 -12.13 1.17
N MET A 94 -36.65 -11.35 2.25
CA MET A 94 -37.59 -11.39 3.38
C MET A 94 -38.73 -10.39 3.16
#